data_AF-A0A1B8EZN6-F1
#
_entry.id   AF-A0A1B8EZN6-F1
#
_cell.length_a   1.000
_cell.length_b   1.000
_cell.length_c   1.000
_cell.angle_alpha   90.00
_cell.angle_beta   90.00
_cell.angle_gamma   90.00
#
_symmetry.space_group_name_H-M   'P 1'
#
loop_
_entity.id
_entity.type
_entity.pdbx_description
1 polymer ?
#
loop_
_entity_poly.entity_id
_entity_poly.type
_entity_poly.pdbx_seq_one_letter_code
_entity_poly.pdbx_strand_id
1 'polypeptide(L)'
;MASRGLESRFEHLSVTDENDGGEGLKKTGLKSKVVPKLQLSQTSNGGNLLKMALSNNNPAPVTTVTVPSQAAQWRGSNAPTSATSPPRKATSTSSRPSDELVKAEQKAPQIYVMPQPKEFHLGMFEIGRPLGKGKFGRVYLARERGTGFICALKVLHKSEIQQGKVEKQVRREIEIQSNLRHPNILQLYGHFHDSKRIFLILEFAGKGELYKHLRRENRFPEWKAASYIAQMAAALKYLHKKHVIHRDIKPENILMGIHGEIKISDFGWSVHAPNNRRQTMCGTLDYLPPEMLKPGSGDNWYGEKVDLWSLGVLAYEFLVGEAPFEDTMIMTQRRITRADMTVPSFVSPEAKDLIKRLLVLDPEKRIPLDQVLLHPWIMKHCVKGERATQRESKSSGSKSSLEGRE
;
A
#
# COMPACT_ATOMS: atom_id res chain seq x y z
N MET A 1 29.67 -3.28 -3.92
CA MET A 1 29.46 -4.22 -2.80
C MET A 1 28.99 -3.41 -1.59
N ALA A 2 27.73 -3.50 -1.17
CA ALA A 2 27.17 -2.71 -0.07
C ALA A 2 25.87 -3.32 0.49
N SER A 3 25.94 -4.53 1.05
CA SER A 3 24.75 -5.30 1.48
C SER A 3 24.90 -6.04 2.82
N ARG A 4 25.91 -5.70 3.64
CA ARG A 4 26.18 -6.33 4.96
C ARG A 4 26.07 -5.37 6.16
N GLY A 5 25.46 -4.19 5.98
CA GLY A 5 25.40 -3.14 7.01
C GLY A 5 24.11 -3.07 7.83
N LEU A 6 23.12 -3.95 7.59
CA LEU A 6 21.74 -3.77 8.11
C LEU A 6 21.26 -4.83 9.12
N GLU A 7 21.94 -5.97 9.24
CA GLU A 7 21.53 -7.05 10.16
C GLU A 7 22.13 -6.86 11.57
N SER A 8 23.36 -6.36 11.67
CA SER A 8 24.12 -6.13 12.92
C SER A 8 23.48 -5.19 13.94
N ARG A 9 22.39 -4.47 13.61
CA ARG A 9 21.69 -3.54 14.52
C ARG A 9 20.39 -4.09 15.14
N PHE A 10 20.11 -5.38 15.02
CA PHE A 10 18.91 -6.02 15.61
C PHE A 10 19.17 -7.14 16.63
N GLU A 11 20.41 -7.55 16.88
CA GLU A 11 20.71 -8.74 17.70
C GLU A 11 20.94 -8.47 19.21
N HIS A 12 21.13 -7.21 19.63
CA HIS A 12 21.30 -6.85 21.05
C HIS A 12 19.97 -6.61 21.78
N LEU A 13 19.14 -7.65 21.88
CA LEU A 13 18.01 -7.73 22.81
C LEU A 13 17.94 -9.14 23.42
N SER A 14 18.60 -9.35 24.56
CA SER A 14 18.62 -10.60 25.32
C SER A 14 18.69 -10.33 26.82
N VAL A 15 18.19 -11.30 27.61
CA VAL A 15 18.12 -11.36 29.10
C VAL A 15 17.34 -10.21 29.80
N THR A 16 16.62 -10.42 30.92
CA THR A 16 16.47 -11.57 31.84
C THR A 16 14.99 -11.91 32.14
N ASP A 17 14.68 -13.18 32.38
CA ASP A 17 13.51 -13.63 33.15
C ASP A 17 13.93 -13.87 34.61
N GLU A 18 13.12 -13.46 35.60
CA GLU A 18 13.07 -14.07 36.96
C GLU A 18 11.66 -13.98 37.59
N ASN A 19 11.25 -15.11 38.19
CA ASN A 19 10.30 -15.44 39.29
C ASN A 19 9.76 -14.33 40.24
N ASP A 20 8.68 -14.49 41.05
CA ASP A 20 7.65 -15.55 41.30
C ASP A 20 6.53 -14.99 42.25
N GLY A 21 5.45 -15.75 42.52
CA GLY A 21 4.87 -15.84 43.88
C GLY A 21 3.37 -15.52 44.13
N GLY A 22 2.63 -16.50 44.70
CA GLY A 22 1.39 -16.33 45.51
C GLY A 22 0.04 -16.25 44.76
N GLU A 23 -0.82 -17.28 44.70
CA GLU A 23 -1.74 -17.85 45.74
C GLU A 23 -3.03 -17.05 46.07
N GLY A 24 -4.20 -17.70 46.24
CA GLY A 24 -5.48 -17.00 46.54
C GLY A 24 -6.84 -17.76 46.48
N LEU A 25 -6.91 -19.02 46.89
CA LEU A 25 -8.03 -20.00 46.83
C LEU A 25 -9.50 -19.56 47.23
N LYS A 26 -10.52 -20.27 46.64
CA LYS A 26 -11.96 -20.52 47.04
C LYS A 26 -13.01 -19.91 46.06
N LYS A 27 -14.03 -20.61 45.52
CA LYS A 27 -15.18 -21.41 46.07
C LYS A 27 -16.16 -20.53 46.89
N THR A 28 -17.49 -20.49 46.72
CA THR A 28 -18.54 -21.39 46.13
C THR A 28 -19.59 -20.56 45.32
N GLY A 29 -20.75 -21.01 44.80
CA GLY A 29 -21.48 -22.30 44.76
C GLY A 29 -22.80 -22.19 43.94
N LEU A 30 -23.45 -23.32 43.58
CA LEU A 30 -24.63 -23.35 42.69
C LEU A 30 -25.98 -23.10 43.42
N LYS A 31 -26.95 -22.49 42.72
CA LYS A 31 -28.38 -22.94 42.71
C LYS A 31 -29.02 -22.70 41.34
N SER A 32 -30.01 -23.51 40.99
CA SER A 32 -30.76 -23.49 39.72
C SER A 32 -32.26 -23.27 39.94
N LYS A 33 -32.97 -22.76 38.91
CA LYS A 33 -34.43 -22.90 38.72
C LYS A 33 -34.82 -22.60 37.26
N VAL A 34 -36.05 -22.93 36.88
CA VAL A 34 -36.44 -23.32 35.50
C VAL A 34 -37.80 -22.74 35.10
N VAL A 35 -37.83 -21.94 34.01
CA VAL A 35 -38.92 -21.43 33.11
C VAL A 35 -40.34 -21.08 33.66
N PRO A 36 -41.07 -20.12 33.03
CA PRO A 36 -41.81 -20.36 31.76
C PRO A 36 -41.68 -19.25 30.69
N LYS A 37 -42.25 -19.52 29.50
CA LYS A 37 -42.32 -18.62 28.34
C LYS A 37 -43.35 -17.49 28.52
N LEU A 38 -43.13 -16.39 27.79
CA LEU A 38 -44.20 -15.58 27.17
C LEU A 38 -43.67 -15.00 25.83
N GLN A 39 -44.58 -14.59 24.94
CA GLN A 39 -44.27 -14.09 23.59
C GLN A 39 -44.46 -12.56 23.52
N LEU A 40 -43.68 -11.86 22.68
CA LEU A 40 -44.11 -11.37 21.36
C LEU A 40 -43.28 -10.14 20.90
N SER A 41 -43.35 -9.88 19.58
CA SER A 41 -43.01 -8.62 18.88
C SER A 41 -41.54 -8.38 18.49
N GLN A 42 -41.37 -7.46 17.53
CA GLN A 42 -40.19 -7.30 16.68
C GLN A 42 -39.52 -5.94 16.91
N THR A 43 -38.20 -5.87 16.79
CA THR A 43 -37.49 -4.74 16.18
C THR A 43 -36.10 -5.21 15.76
N SER A 44 -35.83 -5.26 14.46
CA SER A 44 -34.51 -5.63 13.92
C SER A 44 -33.67 -4.38 13.69
N ASN A 45 -32.57 -4.22 14.43
CA ASN A 45 -31.68 -3.07 14.27
C ASN A 45 -30.21 -3.43 14.58
N GLY A 46 -29.26 -2.90 13.82
CA GLY A 46 -27.82 -2.94 14.14
C GLY A 46 -27.08 -4.29 13.99
N GLY A 47 -26.83 -4.74 12.75
CA GLY A 47 -25.86 -5.81 12.48
C GLY A 47 -24.41 -5.34 12.73
N ASN A 48 -23.60 -6.12 13.44
CA ASN A 48 -22.29 -5.68 13.95
C ASN A 48 -21.13 -5.78 12.95
N LEU A 49 -20.26 -4.78 12.95
CA LEU A 49 -18.98 -4.76 12.23
C LEU A 49 -17.92 -5.62 12.94
N LEU A 50 -17.68 -6.85 12.46
CA LEU A 50 -16.60 -7.70 12.97
C LEU A 50 -16.04 -8.66 11.90
N LYS A 51 -15.48 -8.08 10.82
CA LYS A 51 -14.89 -8.82 9.69
C LYS A 51 -13.47 -9.30 10.04
N MET A 52 -13.34 -10.54 10.51
CA MET A 52 -12.04 -11.14 10.85
C MET A 52 -11.17 -11.39 9.61
N ALA A 53 -9.88 -11.07 9.72
CA ALA A 53 -8.87 -11.50 8.74
C ALA A 53 -8.41 -12.93 9.03
N LEU A 54 -8.33 -13.77 8.02
CA LEU A 54 -7.85 -15.15 8.14
C LEU A 54 -6.35 -15.18 8.46
N SER A 55 -6.01 -15.71 9.65
CA SER A 55 -4.63 -16.03 10.06
C SER A 55 -4.59 -17.50 10.44
N ASN A 56 -3.90 -18.34 9.65
CA ASN A 56 -3.78 -19.77 9.93
C ASN A 56 -2.52 -20.06 10.77
N ASN A 57 -2.61 -21.02 11.70
CA ASN A 57 -1.62 -21.20 12.76
C ASN A 57 -1.44 -22.70 13.08
N ASN A 58 -0.48 -23.37 12.44
CA ASN A 58 0.06 -24.65 12.91
C ASN A 58 1.43 -24.98 12.26
N PRO A 59 2.39 -25.60 12.98
CA PRO A 59 3.67 -26.03 12.42
C PRO A 59 3.67 -27.51 11.99
N ALA A 60 4.53 -27.86 11.02
CA ALA A 60 4.87 -29.22 10.62
C ALA A 60 6.37 -29.29 10.24
N PRO A 61 7.03 -30.45 10.33
CA PRO A 61 8.48 -30.51 10.59
C PRO A 61 9.39 -30.34 9.35
N VAL A 62 10.65 -30.00 9.64
CA VAL A 62 11.73 -29.85 8.66
C VAL A 62 12.40 -31.20 8.39
N THR A 63 12.54 -31.56 7.12
CA THR A 63 13.46 -32.61 6.65
C THR A 63 14.73 -31.98 6.07
N THR A 64 15.89 -32.40 6.56
CA THR A 64 17.21 -31.95 6.07
C THR A 64 17.64 -32.74 4.83
N VAL A 65 18.20 -32.04 3.85
CA VAL A 65 18.91 -32.64 2.70
C VAL A 65 20.25 -31.95 2.54
N THR A 66 21.33 -32.71 2.64
CA THR A 66 22.72 -32.24 2.55
C THR A 66 23.24 -32.44 1.13
N VAL A 67 23.97 -31.45 0.58
CA VAL A 67 24.67 -31.57 -0.71
C VAL A 67 26.10 -31.01 -0.56
N PRO A 68 27.16 -31.74 -0.96
CA PRO A 68 28.53 -31.30 -0.77
C PRO A 68 28.99 -30.28 -1.82
N SER A 69 29.95 -29.44 -1.45
CA SER A 69 30.67 -28.53 -2.37
C SER A 69 32.12 -28.98 -2.50
N GLN A 70 32.60 -29.15 -3.74
CA GLN A 70 34.01 -29.47 -4.03
C GLN A 70 34.81 -28.19 -4.32
N ALA A 71 36.14 -28.28 -4.20
CA ALA A 71 37.05 -27.15 -4.43
C ALA A 71 38.17 -27.51 -5.43
N ALA A 72 38.38 -26.62 -6.39
CA ALA A 72 39.62 -26.45 -7.16
C ALA A 72 39.70 -24.95 -7.51
N GLN A 73 40.64 -24.15 -7.00
CA GLN A 73 42.09 -24.17 -7.29
C GLN A 73 42.41 -24.11 -8.78
N TRP A 74 42.74 -22.89 -9.25
CA TRP A 74 43.75 -22.67 -10.28
C TRP A 74 44.61 -21.46 -9.89
N ARG A 75 45.92 -21.66 -9.79
CA ARG A 75 46.93 -20.59 -9.79
C ARG A 75 47.51 -20.51 -11.20
N GLY A 76 47.82 -19.31 -11.67
CA GLY A 76 48.53 -19.07 -12.94
C GLY A 76 49.19 -17.70 -12.91
N SER A 77 50.50 -17.67 -12.63
CA SER A 77 51.28 -16.43 -12.54
C SER A 77 51.86 -16.06 -13.91
N ASN A 78 51.94 -14.76 -14.21
CA ASN A 78 53.19 -14.03 -14.53
C ASN A 78 52.92 -12.72 -15.31
N ALA A 79 53.70 -11.69 -14.98
CA ALA A 79 54.06 -10.60 -15.89
C ALA A 79 55.45 -10.89 -16.50
N PRO A 80 55.91 -10.12 -17.50
CA PRO A 80 56.93 -9.14 -17.15
C PRO A 80 56.88 -7.78 -17.89
N THR A 81 57.50 -6.82 -17.21
CA THR A 81 57.95 -5.47 -17.60
C THR A 81 58.43 -5.21 -19.04
N SER A 82 58.21 -3.99 -19.59
CA SER A 82 59.24 -2.91 -19.69
C SER A 82 58.97 -1.84 -20.78
N ALA A 83 59.26 -0.56 -20.45
CA ALA A 83 59.52 0.64 -21.30
C ALA A 83 59.28 1.90 -20.41
N THR A 84 60.21 2.77 -20.02
CA THR A 84 61.36 3.47 -20.67
C THR A 84 60.98 4.82 -21.30
N SER A 85 61.64 5.90 -20.83
CA SER A 85 61.41 7.32 -21.18
C SER A 85 62.72 8.13 -21.01
N PRO A 86 62.80 9.47 -21.22
CA PRO A 86 61.84 10.36 -21.90
C PRO A 86 62.33 11.41 -22.96
N PRO A 87 63.61 11.81 -23.11
CA PRO A 87 63.95 13.22 -22.84
C PRO A 87 64.19 14.15 -24.05
N ARG A 88 63.67 15.40 -23.98
CA ARG A 88 64.39 16.67 -24.28
C ARG A 88 63.53 17.96 -24.23
N LYS A 89 63.93 18.91 -23.38
CA LYS A 89 64.30 20.30 -23.76
C LYS A 89 65.10 20.97 -22.62
N ALA A 90 65.74 22.11 -22.89
CA ALA A 90 66.87 22.63 -22.11
C ALA A 90 66.58 23.96 -21.36
N THR A 91 67.51 24.31 -20.45
CA THR A 91 67.68 25.60 -19.75
C THR A 91 68.12 26.73 -20.71
N SER A 92 68.12 28.03 -20.40
CA SER A 92 67.96 28.82 -19.14
C SER A 92 67.01 30.06 -19.39
N THR A 93 66.98 31.26 -18.77
CA THR A 93 67.91 32.12 -17.99
C THR A 93 67.23 32.87 -16.80
N SER A 94 68.05 33.53 -15.99
CA SER A 94 67.79 34.60 -15.00
C SER A 94 67.43 35.98 -15.64
N SER A 95 66.94 37.04 -14.96
CA SER A 95 66.51 37.30 -13.55
C SER A 95 65.78 38.66 -13.39
N ARG A 96 65.16 38.89 -12.20
CA ARG A 96 64.62 40.17 -11.64
C ARG A 96 63.34 40.74 -12.29
N PRO A 97 62.58 41.66 -11.64
CA PRO A 97 62.79 42.28 -10.31
C PRO A 97 61.79 41.79 -9.23
N SER A 98 61.59 42.59 -8.17
CA SER A 98 60.96 42.28 -6.87
C SER A 98 59.55 42.84 -6.67
N ASP A 99 58.81 42.18 -5.78
CA ASP A 99 57.78 42.69 -4.85
C ASP A 99 56.84 43.85 -5.26
N GLU A 100 55.56 43.53 -5.46
CA GLU A 100 54.49 44.16 -4.66
C GLU A 100 53.25 43.25 -4.53
N LEU A 101 52.38 43.49 -3.53
CA LEU A 101 51.36 42.53 -3.10
C LEU A 101 49.99 42.70 -3.78
N VAL A 102 49.43 41.61 -4.29
CA VAL A 102 47.98 41.46 -4.47
C VAL A 102 47.51 40.15 -3.83
N LYS A 103 46.69 40.25 -2.78
CA LYS A 103 46.06 39.08 -2.12
C LYS A 103 44.96 38.49 -3.00
N ALA A 104 45.31 37.51 -3.83
CA ALA A 104 44.33 36.63 -4.44
C ALA A 104 43.88 35.57 -3.42
N GLU A 105 42.69 35.74 -2.83
CA GLU A 105 42.07 34.68 -2.02
C GLU A 105 41.78 33.45 -2.89
N GLN A 106 42.61 32.42 -2.76
CA GLN A 106 42.32 31.11 -3.33
C GLN A 106 41.18 30.46 -2.56
N LYS A 107 39.93 30.79 -2.92
CA LYS A 107 38.76 30.02 -2.51
C LYS A 107 38.95 28.58 -2.99
N ALA A 108 39.24 27.69 -2.04
CA ALA A 108 39.30 26.26 -2.29
C ALA A 108 38.02 25.81 -3.01
N PRO A 109 38.11 24.87 -3.97
CA PRO A 109 36.94 24.41 -4.71
C PRO A 109 35.89 23.90 -3.72
N GLN A 110 34.68 24.44 -3.81
CA GLN A 110 33.60 24.01 -2.92
C GLN A 110 33.39 22.50 -3.11
N ILE A 111 33.64 21.74 -2.05
CA ILE A 111 33.25 20.33 -1.98
C ILE A 111 31.75 20.31 -2.26
N TYR A 112 31.33 19.58 -3.31
CA TYR A 112 29.93 19.32 -3.56
C TYR A 112 29.39 18.51 -2.39
N VAL A 113 28.82 19.19 -1.40
CA VAL A 113 28.18 18.56 -0.24
C VAL A 113 26.95 17.83 -0.76
N MET A 114 27.13 16.54 -1.02
CA MET A 114 26.02 15.60 -1.26
C MET A 114 24.96 15.83 -0.19
N PRO A 115 23.72 16.23 -0.54
CA PRO A 115 22.72 16.59 0.45
C PRO A 115 22.46 15.39 1.35
N GLN A 116 22.83 15.51 2.62
CA GLN A 116 22.74 14.38 3.55
C GLN A 116 21.27 13.94 3.71
N PRO A 117 21.00 12.63 3.90
CA PRO A 117 19.65 12.16 4.16
C PRO A 117 19.02 12.91 5.33
N LYS A 118 17.91 13.60 5.09
CA LYS A 118 17.23 14.42 6.10
C LYS A 118 16.73 13.52 7.23
N GLU A 119 17.40 13.56 8.38
CA GLU A 119 17.04 12.75 9.55
C GLU A 119 15.79 13.30 10.23
N PHE A 120 14.64 12.71 9.87
CA PHE A 120 13.35 13.10 10.42
C PHE A 120 13.21 12.70 11.89
N HIS A 121 12.69 13.63 12.68
CA HIS A 121 12.35 13.40 14.09
C HIS A 121 11.07 14.17 14.44
N LEU A 122 10.37 13.75 15.51
CA LEU A 122 9.02 14.24 15.81
C LEU A 122 8.95 15.77 16.02
N GLY A 123 10.03 16.38 16.54
CA GLY A 123 10.12 17.84 16.74
C GLY A 123 10.00 18.67 15.45
N MET A 124 10.35 18.10 14.29
CA MET A 124 10.19 18.76 12.98
C MET A 124 8.73 18.97 12.58
N PHE A 125 7.78 18.36 13.28
CA PHE A 125 6.37 18.37 12.95
C PHE A 125 5.52 19.06 14.02
N GLU A 126 4.50 19.75 13.56
CA GLU A 126 3.35 20.17 14.33
C GLU A 126 2.23 19.15 14.09
N ILE A 127 1.72 18.53 15.16
CA ILE A 127 0.71 17.47 15.08
C ILE A 127 -0.67 18.07 15.31
N GLY A 128 -1.53 17.99 14.30
CA GLY A 128 -2.92 18.43 14.34
C GLY A 128 -3.90 17.30 14.66
N ARG A 129 -5.15 17.47 14.21
CA ARG A 129 -6.25 16.53 14.49
C ARG A 129 -5.95 15.09 14.01
N PRO A 130 -6.46 14.06 14.70
CA PRO A 130 -6.47 12.70 14.16
C PRO A 130 -7.29 12.64 12.86
N LEU A 131 -6.82 11.83 11.92
CA LEU A 131 -7.47 11.54 10.63
C LEU A 131 -8.10 10.14 10.61
N GLY A 132 -7.51 9.18 11.35
CA GLY A 132 -8.03 7.82 11.43
C GLY A 132 -7.30 6.95 12.46
N LYS A 133 -7.89 5.78 12.76
CA LYS A 133 -7.31 4.74 13.61
C LYS A 133 -7.02 3.51 12.74
N GLY A 134 -5.77 3.08 12.70
CA GLY A 134 -5.36 1.83 12.04
C GLY A 134 -5.33 0.65 13.01
N LYS A 135 -4.95 -0.53 12.52
CA LYS A 135 -4.84 -1.75 13.34
C LYS A 135 -3.74 -1.68 14.42
N PHE A 136 -2.65 -0.96 14.16
CA PHE A 136 -1.45 -0.89 15.01
C PHE A 136 -1.07 0.56 15.39
N GLY A 137 -2.06 1.46 15.46
CA GLY A 137 -1.84 2.87 15.80
C GLY A 137 -2.83 3.85 15.18
N ARG A 138 -2.38 5.09 14.92
CA ARG A 138 -3.24 6.22 14.51
C ARG A 138 -2.58 7.08 13.44
N VAL A 139 -3.40 7.71 12.60
CA VAL A 139 -2.97 8.69 11.58
C VAL A 139 -3.40 10.07 12.02
N TYR A 140 -2.50 11.04 11.94
CA TYR A 140 -2.72 12.44 12.30
C TYR A 140 -2.47 13.36 11.11
N LEU A 141 -3.15 14.49 11.05
CA LEU A 141 -2.74 15.62 10.22
C LEU A 141 -1.44 16.19 10.82
N ALA A 142 -0.46 16.51 9.99
CA ALA A 142 0.78 17.13 10.44
C ALA A 142 1.24 18.23 9.49
N ARG A 143 1.96 19.22 10.03
CA ARG A 143 2.65 20.28 9.30
C ARG A 143 4.14 20.20 9.59
N GLU A 144 4.97 20.10 8.56
CA GLU A 144 6.43 20.19 8.70
C GLU A 144 6.82 21.65 8.95
N ARG A 145 7.62 21.89 10.00
CA ARG A 145 7.81 23.24 10.57
C ARG A 145 8.71 24.15 9.75
N GLY A 146 9.64 23.62 8.97
CA GLY A 146 10.60 24.42 8.20
C GLY A 146 10.06 24.89 6.84
N THR A 147 9.07 24.17 6.30
CA THR A 147 8.49 24.40 4.97
C THR A 147 7.00 24.72 4.99
N GLY A 148 6.31 24.49 6.12
CA GLY A 148 4.86 24.55 6.21
C GLY A 148 4.13 23.39 5.52
N PHE A 149 4.86 22.41 4.96
CA PHE A 149 4.30 21.33 4.15
C PHE A 149 3.32 20.45 4.95
N ILE A 150 2.12 20.23 4.38
CA ILE A 150 1.05 19.46 5.01
C ILE A 150 1.14 17.99 4.62
N CYS A 151 1.21 17.10 5.61
CA CYS A 151 1.32 15.65 5.44
C CYS A 151 0.40 14.90 6.42
N ALA A 152 0.27 13.60 6.21
CA ALA A 152 -0.34 12.68 7.18
C ALA A 152 0.76 11.89 7.90
N LEU A 153 0.75 11.87 9.23
CA LEU A 153 1.71 11.12 10.04
C LEU A 153 1.04 9.85 10.59
N LYS A 154 1.35 8.69 9.99
CA LYS A 154 0.89 7.36 10.45
C LYS A 154 1.86 6.88 11.54
N VAL A 155 1.39 6.91 12.79
CA VAL A 155 2.13 6.53 13.99
C VAL A 155 1.77 5.09 14.35
N LEU A 156 2.77 4.22 14.45
CA LEU A 156 2.63 2.80 14.75
C LEU A 156 3.35 2.44 16.05
N HIS A 157 2.75 1.61 16.90
CA HIS A 157 3.34 1.20 18.19
C HIS A 157 4.15 -0.08 18.05
N LYS A 158 5.43 -0.06 18.48
CA LYS A 158 6.34 -1.22 18.33
C LYS A 158 5.84 -2.46 19.07
N SER A 159 5.27 -2.27 20.27
CA SER A 159 4.65 -3.34 21.07
C SER A 159 3.46 -3.99 20.36
N GLU A 160 2.57 -3.21 19.73
CA GLU A 160 1.42 -3.73 18.98
C GLU A 160 1.85 -4.50 17.72
N ILE A 161 2.92 -4.04 17.05
CA ILE A 161 3.53 -4.74 15.91
C ILE A 161 4.12 -6.09 16.35
N GLN A 162 4.85 -6.12 17.47
CA GLN A 162 5.47 -7.33 18.03
C GLN A 162 4.43 -8.34 18.53
N GLN A 163 3.44 -7.89 19.30
CA GLN A 163 2.34 -8.73 19.76
C GLN A 163 1.54 -9.31 18.58
N GLY A 164 1.37 -8.53 17.50
CA GLY A 164 0.76 -8.98 16.25
C GLY A 164 1.65 -9.83 15.35
N LYS A 165 2.96 -9.93 15.61
CA LYS A 165 3.99 -10.60 14.78
C LYS A 165 4.02 -10.09 13.32
N VAL A 166 3.83 -8.79 13.13
CA VAL A 166 3.70 -8.12 11.82
C VAL A 166 4.91 -7.24 11.42
N GLU A 167 6.06 -7.37 12.08
CA GLU A 167 7.29 -6.62 11.76
C GLU A 167 7.68 -6.76 10.29
N LYS A 168 7.55 -7.98 9.75
CA LYS A 168 7.82 -8.29 8.33
C LYS A 168 6.80 -7.66 7.38
N GLN A 169 5.59 -7.36 7.85
CA GLN A 169 4.55 -6.67 7.09
C GLN A 169 4.84 -5.17 7.03
N VAL A 170 5.10 -4.55 8.18
CA VAL A 170 5.42 -3.10 8.29
C VAL A 170 6.72 -2.76 7.56
N ARG A 171 7.77 -3.59 7.69
CA ARG A 171 9.03 -3.40 6.95
C ARG A 171 8.80 -3.42 5.43
N ARG A 172 7.93 -4.30 4.94
CA ARG A 172 7.60 -4.41 3.51
C ARG A 172 6.74 -3.26 3.01
N GLU A 173 5.77 -2.78 3.81
CA GLU A 173 5.00 -1.57 3.50
C GLU A 173 5.95 -0.40 3.23
N ILE A 174 6.91 -0.18 4.14
CA ILE A 174 7.94 0.86 4.02
C ILE A 174 8.82 0.64 2.78
N GLU A 175 9.38 -0.56 2.60
CA GLU A 175 10.30 -0.89 1.51
C GLU A 175 9.66 -0.71 0.12
N ILE A 176 8.45 -1.25 -0.07
CA ILE A 176 7.71 -1.14 -1.33
C ILE A 176 7.30 0.32 -1.55
N GLN A 177 6.55 0.93 -0.63
CA GLN A 177 5.92 2.23 -0.85
C GLN A 177 6.95 3.37 -0.97
N SER A 178 8.11 3.26 -0.31
CA SER A 178 9.22 4.23 -0.49
C SER A 178 9.72 4.30 -1.93
N ASN A 179 9.51 3.26 -2.73
CA ASN A 179 9.93 3.15 -4.13
C ASN A 179 8.81 3.41 -5.15
N LEU A 180 7.58 3.71 -4.71
CA LEU A 180 6.45 4.02 -5.58
C LEU A 180 6.31 5.54 -5.79
N ARG A 181 6.05 5.95 -7.03
CA ARG A 181 5.82 7.34 -7.48
C ARG A 181 4.79 7.30 -8.61
N HIS A 182 3.52 7.56 -8.31
CA HIS A 182 2.41 7.55 -9.28
C HIS A 182 1.28 8.44 -8.75
N PRO A 183 0.59 9.26 -9.57
CA PRO A 183 -0.42 10.21 -9.08
C PRO A 183 -1.56 9.55 -8.30
N ASN A 184 -1.91 8.29 -8.63
CA ASN A 184 -2.97 7.52 -7.98
C ASN A 184 -2.47 6.51 -6.92
N ILE A 185 -1.26 6.69 -6.39
CA ILE A 185 -0.73 5.90 -5.26
C ILE A 185 -0.37 6.89 -4.14
N LEU A 186 -0.78 6.60 -2.91
CA LEU A 186 -0.51 7.47 -1.77
C LEU A 186 1.01 7.57 -1.54
N GLN A 187 1.56 8.78 -1.61
CA GLN A 187 3.02 8.93 -1.49
C GLN A 187 3.51 8.67 -0.06
N LEU A 188 4.55 7.83 0.07
CA LEU A 188 5.42 7.80 1.26
C LEU A 188 6.62 8.71 0.98
N TYR A 189 6.80 9.76 1.78
CA TYR A 189 7.92 10.72 1.65
C TYR A 189 9.14 10.29 2.46
N GLY A 190 8.93 9.63 3.59
CA GLY A 190 9.98 9.18 4.50
C GLY A 190 9.41 8.51 5.75
N HIS A 191 10.29 8.00 6.60
CA HIS A 191 9.93 7.40 7.88
C HIS A 191 11.01 7.66 8.93
N PHE A 192 10.64 7.54 10.21
CA PHE A 192 11.56 7.58 11.36
C PHE A 192 10.99 6.75 12.52
N HIS A 193 11.73 6.60 13.61
CA HIS A 193 11.27 5.89 14.80
C HIS A 193 11.85 6.47 16.10
N ASP A 194 11.12 6.31 17.21
CA ASP A 194 11.67 6.48 18.56
C ASP A 194 11.82 5.11 19.26
N SER A 195 12.03 5.08 20.57
CA SER A 195 12.16 3.82 21.32
C SER A 195 10.87 2.98 21.35
N LYS A 196 9.68 3.61 21.21
CA LYS A 196 8.36 2.98 21.37
C LYS A 196 7.52 2.94 20.08
N ARG A 197 7.82 3.79 19.10
CA ARG A 197 6.97 4.05 17.92
C ARG A 197 7.76 4.10 16.60
N ILE A 198 7.06 3.83 15.50
CA ILE A 198 7.49 4.07 14.11
C ILE A 198 6.55 5.14 13.51
N PHE A 199 7.09 6.03 12.69
CA PHE A 199 6.37 7.14 12.08
C PHE A 199 6.56 7.09 10.56
N LEU A 200 5.45 7.07 9.81
CA LEU A 200 5.46 7.16 8.35
C LEU A 200 4.91 8.52 7.92
N ILE A 201 5.68 9.24 7.09
CA ILE A 201 5.35 10.58 6.59
C ILE A 201 4.69 10.40 5.23
N LEU A 202 3.36 10.50 5.18
CA LEU A 202 2.52 10.19 4.04
C LEU A 202 1.92 11.45 3.40
N GLU A 203 1.50 11.33 2.15
CA GLU A 203 0.62 12.27 1.46
C GLU A 203 -0.70 12.48 2.21
N PHE A 204 -1.16 13.73 2.27
CA PHE A 204 -2.44 14.06 2.90
C PHE A 204 -3.60 13.91 1.90
N ALA A 205 -4.24 12.74 1.91
CA ALA A 205 -5.47 12.48 1.15
C ALA A 205 -6.68 13.17 1.81
N GLY A 206 -6.83 14.48 1.54
CA GLY A 206 -7.73 15.36 2.29
C GLY A 206 -9.23 15.07 2.22
N LYS A 207 -9.70 14.20 1.31
CA LYS A 207 -11.10 13.76 1.24
C LYS A 207 -11.36 12.40 1.92
N GLY A 208 -10.34 11.74 2.47
CA GLY A 208 -10.48 10.50 3.26
C GLY A 208 -10.78 9.24 2.45
N GLU A 209 -11.23 8.17 3.11
CA GLU A 209 -11.52 6.85 2.50
C GLU A 209 -12.64 6.90 1.45
N LEU A 210 -12.44 6.24 0.31
CA LEU A 210 -13.42 6.13 -0.76
C LEU A 210 -14.68 5.37 -0.33
N TYR A 211 -14.53 4.37 0.56
CA TYR A 211 -15.64 3.68 1.23
C TYR A 211 -16.66 4.66 1.83
N LYS A 212 -16.20 5.70 2.54
CA LYS A 212 -17.07 6.70 3.18
C LYS A 212 -17.79 7.62 2.19
N HIS A 213 -17.36 7.68 0.94
CA HIS A 213 -18.10 8.36 -0.14
C HIS A 213 -19.11 7.42 -0.79
N LEU A 214 -18.72 6.19 -1.11
CA LEU A 214 -19.62 5.18 -1.67
C LEU A 214 -20.84 4.96 -0.75
N ARG A 215 -20.60 4.77 0.55
CA ARG A 215 -21.67 4.57 1.55
C ARG A 215 -22.55 5.80 1.78
N ARG A 216 -22.11 7.01 1.41
CA ARG A 216 -22.92 8.24 1.48
C ARG A 216 -23.79 8.44 0.23
N GLU A 217 -23.28 8.02 -0.92
CA GLU A 217 -23.97 8.13 -2.21
C GLU A 217 -24.81 6.88 -2.53
N ASN A 218 -24.69 5.83 -1.71
CA ASN A 218 -25.14 4.44 -1.92
C ASN A 218 -24.45 3.76 -3.10
N ARG A 219 -24.35 4.43 -4.26
CA ARG A 219 -23.62 4.00 -5.45
C ARG A 219 -23.17 5.22 -6.26
N PHE A 220 -22.08 5.09 -7.00
CA PHE A 220 -21.60 6.17 -7.87
C PHE A 220 -22.32 6.15 -9.25
N PRO A 221 -22.58 7.32 -9.87
CA PRO A 221 -22.99 7.38 -11.26
C PRO A 221 -21.86 6.87 -12.17
N GLU A 222 -22.21 6.30 -13.33
CA GLU A 222 -21.22 5.60 -14.17
C GLU A 222 -20.00 6.43 -14.56
N TRP A 223 -20.15 7.73 -14.80
CA TRP A 223 -19.04 8.60 -15.18
C TRP A 223 -17.97 8.70 -14.08
N LYS A 224 -18.40 8.67 -12.82
CA LYS A 224 -17.54 8.75 -11.63
C LYS A 224 -16.89 7.40 -11.35
N ALA A 225 -17.67 6.32 -11.43
CA ALA A 225 -17.16 4.95 -11.34
C ALA A 225 -16.11 4.66 -12.42
N ALA A 226 -16.37 5.02 -13.69
CA ALA A 226 -15.44 4.86 -14.80
C ALA A 226 -14.14 5.65 -14.59
N SER A 227 -14.23 6.90 -14.13
CA SER A 227 -13.05 7.72 -13.80
C SER A 227 -12.19 7.09 -12.70
N TYR A 228 -12.80 6.52 -11.65
CA TYR A 228 -12.07 5.82 -10.60
C TYR A 228 -11.48 4.48 -11.07
N ILE A 229 -12.20 3.69 -11.87
CA ILE A 229 -11.69 2.44 -12.43
C ILE A 229 -10.54 2.68 -13.43
N ALA A 230 -10.58 3.75 -14.22
CA ALA A 230 -9.46 4.16 -15.06
C ALA A 230 -8.21 4.54 -14.24
N GLN A 231 -8.38 5.34 -13.18
CA GLN A 231 -7.29 5.70 -12.26
C GLN A 231 -6.73 4.47 -11.53
N MET A 232 -7.58 3.52 -11.12
CA MET A 232 -7.14 2.24 -10.53
C MET A 232 -6.36 1.40 -11.54
N ALA A 233 -6.85 1.25 -12.78
CA ALA A 233 -6.17 0.48 -13.82
C ALA A 233 -4.79 1.06 -14.17
N ALA A 234 -4.65 2.39 -14.21
CA ALA A 234 -3.37 3.06 -14.39
C ALA A 234 -2.40 2.79 -13.21
N ALA A 235 -2.88 2.89 -11.97
CA ALA A 235 -2.08 2.61 -10.77
C ALA A 235 -1.65 1.14 -10.68
N LEU A 236 -2.55 0.20 -10.95
CA LEU A 236 -2.25 -1.23 -11.01
C LEU A 236 -1.25 -1.55 -12.12
N LYS A 237 -1.38 -0.95 -13.31
CA LYS A 237 -0.41 -1.12 -14.41
C LYS A 237 0.98 -0.61 -14.02
N TYR A 238 1.07 0.50 -13.27
CA TYR A 238 2.33 0.98 -12.71
C TYR A 238 2.93 0.00 -11.68
N LEU A 239 2.10 -0.54 -10.78
CA LEU A 239 2.51 -1.52 -9.77
C LEU A 239 3.01 -2.82 -10.41
N HIS A 240 2.26 -3.39 -11.34
CA HIS A 240 2.61 -4.63 -12.06
C HIS A 240 3.89 -4.46 -12.89
N LYS A 241 4.09 -3.29 -13.54
CA LYS A 241 5.36 -2.94 -14.20
C LYS A 241 6.56 -2.83 -13.23
N LYS A 242 6.32 -2.59 -11.95
CA LYS A 242 7.33 -2.66 -10.87
C LYS A 242 7.35 -4.02 -10.16
N HIS A 243 6.70 -5.04 -10.72
CA HIS A 243 6.54 -6.37 -10.11
C HIS A 243 5.92 -6.31 -8.70
N VAL A 244 5.07 -5.33 -8.40
CA VAL A 244 4.33 -5.22 -7.13
C VAL A 244 2.89 -5.66 -7.36
N ILE A 245 2.43 -6.67 -6.62
CA ILE A 245 1.02 -7.10 -6.59
C ILE A 245 0.39 -6.55 -5.30
N HIS A 246 -0.80 -5.94 -5.37
CA HIS A 246 -1.39 -5.26 -4.21
C HIS A 246 -2.07 -6.23 -3.23
N ARG A 247 -2.90 -7.14 -3.74
CA ARG A 247 -3.63 -8.22 -3.04
C ARG A 247 -4.70 -7.83 -2.01
N ASP A 248 -4.85 -6.56 -1.66
CA ASP A 248 -5.94 -6.07 -0.79
C ASP A 248 -6.56 -4.78 -1.37
N ILE A 249 -7.08 -4.88 -2.60
CA ILE A 249 -7.77 -3.77 -3.30
C ILE A 249 -9.25 -3.76 -2.88
N LYS A 250 -9.66 -2.68 -2.20
CA LYS A 250 -11.03 -2.43 -1.70
C LYS A 250 -11.23 -0.95 -1.34
N PRO A 251 -12.45 -0.40 -1.24
CA PRO A 251 -12.69 1.03 -1.01
C PRO A 251 -12.14 1.58 0.32
N GLU A 252 -11.92 0.76 1.34
CA GLU A 252 -11.32 1.17 2.62
C GLU A 252 -9.82 1.48 2.46
N ASN A 253 -9.15 0.77 1.56
CA ASN A 253 -7.71 0.94 1.28
C ASN A 253 -7.45 1.99 0.18
N ILE A 254 -8.51 2.56 -0.42
CA ILE A 254 -8.41 3.64 -1.41
C ILE A 254 -8.81 4.94 -0.73
N LEU A 255 -7.90 5.91 -0.70
CA LEU A 255 -8.18 7.26 -0.20
C LEU A 255 -8.48 8.20 -1.38
N MET A 256 -9.02 9.39 -1.08
CA MET A 256 -9.29 10.43 -2.05
C MET A 256 -8.48 11.69 -1.73
N GLY A 257 -7.71 12.16 -2.71
CA GLY A 257 -6.89 13.36 -2.62
C GLY A 257 -7.71 14.65 -2.66
N ILE A 258 -7.02 15.78 -2.52
CA ILE A 258 -7.66 17.09 -2.37
C ILE A 258 -8.44 17.52 -3.63
N HIS A 259 -8.03 17.10 -4.82
CA HIS A 259 -8.73 17.44 -6.07
C HIS A 259 -9.86 16.45 -6.38
N GLY A 260 -9.88 15.26 -5.77
CA GLY A 260 -10.89 14.21 -5.97
C GLY A 260 -10.36 13.02 -6.78
N GLU A 261 -9.07 13.03 -7.07
CA GLU A 261 -8.31 11.89 -7.56
C GLU A 261 -8.19 10.81 -6.46
N ILE A 262 -8.15 9.54 -6.86
CA ILE A 262 -8.01 8.43 -5.90
C ILE A 262 -6.54 8.09 -5.63
N LYS A 263 -6.25 7.54 -4.45
CA LYS A 263 -4.91 7.15 -3.96
C LYS A 263 -4.97 5.74 -3.38
N ILE A 264 -4.32 4.76 -4.02
CA ILE A 264 -4.15 3.42 -3.44
C ILE A 264 -3.24 3.51 -2.20
N SER A 265 -3.62 2.83 -1.12
CA SER A 265 -2.90 2.80 0.17
C SER A 265 -2.97 1.41 0.84
N ASP A 266 -2.27 1.26 1.97
CA ASP A 266 -2.02 0.00 2.70
C ASP A 266 -1.32 -1.08 1.86
N PHE A 267 -0.04 -0.81 1.56
CA PHE A 267 0.87 -1.77 0.94
C PHE A 267 1.32 -2.91 1.88
N GLY A 268 0.73 -3.05 3.07
CA GLY A 268 1.09 -4.09 4.02
C GLY A 268 0.88 -5.51 3.47
N TRP A 269 -0.17 -5.73 2.69
CA TRP A 269 -0.40 -7.01 2.00
C TRP A 269 0.29 -7.12 0.64
N SER A 270 0.93 -6.05 0.14
CA SER A 270 1.59 -6.08 -1.15
C SER A 270 2.87 -6.93 -1.14
N VAL A 271 3.32 -7.33 -2.32
CA VAL A 271 4.51 -8.18 -2.51
C VAL A 271 5.27 -7.78 -3.77
N HIS A 272 6.59 -7.62 -3.63
CA HIS A 272 7.50 -7.61 -4.77
C HIS A 272 7.65 -9.06 -5.28
N ALA A 273 7.30 -9.31 -6.53
CA ALA A 273 7.21 -10.64 -7.16
C ALA A 273 7.95 -10.65 -8.51
N PRO A 274 9.28 -10.44 -8.53
CA PRO A 274 10.07 -10.50 -9.78
C PRO A 274 9.99 -11.90 -10.44
N ASN A 275 9.80 -12.95 -9.64
CA ASN A 275 9.37 -14.27 -10.09
C ASN A 275 7.91 -14.49 -9.64
N ASN A 276 7.00 -14.72 -10.59
CA ASN A 276 5.55 -14.56 -10.42
C ASN A 276 4.86 -15.79 -9.75
N ARG A 277 5.26 -16.13 -8.50
CA ARG A 277 4.80 -17.34 -7.76
C ARG A 277 4.73 -17.12 -6.25
N ARG A 278 3.54 -17.14 -5.61
CA ARG A 278 3.36 -17.04 -4.13
C ARG A 278 2.11 -17.80 -3.63
N GLN A 279 2.10 -18.25 -2.36
CA GLN A 279 1.12 -19.21 -1.79
C GLN A 279 0.23 -18.68 -0.62
N THR A 280 0.40 -17.44 -0.15
CA THR A 280 -0.27 -16.95 1.09
C THR A 280 -1.72 -16.51 0.84
N MET A 281 -2.69 -16.93 1.66
CA MET A 281 -4.03 -16.31 1.66
C MET A 281 -4.01 -14.98 2.44
N CYS A 282 -4.55 -13.91 1.86
CA CYS A 282 -4.71 -12.59 2.50
C CYS A 282 -5.67 -11.70 1.70
N GLY A 283 -6.44 -10.85 2.38
CA GLY A 283 -7.39 -9.87 1.79
C GLY A 283 -8.79 -9.95 2.42
N THR A 284 -9.69 -9.02 2.08
CA THR A 284 -11.12 -9.11 2.43
C THR A 284 -11.83 -10.11 1.50
N LEU A 285 -12.58 -11.07 2.08
CA LEU A 285 -13.15 -12.25 1.38
C LEU A 285 -13.86 -11.92 0.05
N ASP A 286 -14.69 -10.89 0.03
CA ASP A 286 -15.54 -10.52 -1.11
C ASP A 286 -14.74 -10.05 -2.35
N TYR A 287 -13.48 -9.65 -2.13
CA TYR A 287 -12.52 -9.21 -3.13
C TYR A 287 -11.51 -10.30 -3.52
N LEU A 288 -11.53 -11.45 -2.83
CA LEU A 288 -10.63 -12.57 -3.13
C LEU A 288 -11.03 -13.26 -4.43
N PRO A 289 -10.07 -13.61 -5.29
CA PRO A 289 -10.34 -14.34 -6.52
C PRO A 289 -10.47 -15.85 -6.27
N PRO A 290 -11.14 -16.60 -7.16
CA PRO A 290 -11.45 -18.02 -6.97
C PRO A 290 -10.20 -18.91 -6.84
N GLU A 291 -9.07 -18.54 -7.44
CA GLU A 291 -7.80 -19.24 -7.29
C GLU A 291 -7.20 -19.14 -5.88
N MET A 292 -7.51 -18.07 -5.12
CA MET A 292 -7.07 -17.92 -3.72
C MET A 292 -7.98 -18.65 -2.71
N LEU A 293 -9.09 -19.24 -3.16
CA LEU A 293 -10.12 -19.86 -2.32
C LEU A 293 -10.26 -21.38 -2.49
N LYS A 294 -9.39 -22.02 -3.28
CA LYS A 294 -9.40 -23.46 -3.57
C LYS A 294 -8.25 -24.17 -2.84
N PRO A 295 -8.51 -24.87 -1.71
CA PRO A 295 -7.50 -25.73 -1.10
C PRO A 295 -7.32 -26.98 -1.97
N GLY A 296 -6.08 -27.36 -2.31
CA GLY A 296 -5.80 -28.68 -2.89
C GLY A 296 -4.88 -28.71 -4.11
N SER A 297 -4.55 -27.59 -4.75
CA SER A 297 -3.27 -27.55 -5.47
C SER A 297 -2.15 -27.49 -4.41
N GLY A 298 -1.11 -28.33 -4.54
CA GLY A 298 0.14 -28.16 -3.77
C GLY A 298 0.87 -26.85 -4.12
N ASP A 299 0.36 -26.22 -5.16
CA ASP A 299 0.86 -25.15 -5.97
C ASP A 299 -0.19 -24.03 -5.97
N ASN A 300 -0.39 -23.42 -4.80
CA ASN A 300 -1.36 -22.33 -4.58
C ASN A 300 -0.87 -21.00 -5.20
N TRP A 301 -0.41 -21.04 -6.45
CA TRP A 301 0.23 -19.91 -7.14
C TRP A 301 -0.80 -18.99 -7.79
N TYR A 302 -0.69 -17.71 -7.48
CA TYR A 302 -1.38 -16.63 -8.16
C TYR A 302 -0.40 -15.49 -8.48
N GLY A 303 -0.66 -14.77 -9.57
CA GLY A 303 0.14 -13.64 -10.05
C GLY A 303 -0.63 -12.32 -10.01
N GLU A 304 -0.21 -11.33 -10.81
CA GLU A 304 -0.84 -10.00 -10.89
C GLU A 304 -2.35 -10.01 -11.22
N LYS A 305 -2.85 -11.08 -11.84
CA LYS A 305 -4.25 -11.29 -12.22
C LYS A 305 -5.24 -11.24 -11.04
N VAL A 306 -4.77 -11.36 -9.79
CA VAL A 306 -5.62 -11.20 -8.61
C VAL A 306 -6.14 -9.77 -8.47
N ASP A 307 -5.31 -8.76 -8.75
CA ASP A 307 -5.71 -7.36 -8.65
C ASP A 307 -6.73 -6.99 -9.75
N LEU A 308 -6.72 -7.69 -10.89
CA LEU A 308 -7.70 -7.56 -11.97
C LEU A 308 -9.08 -8.08 -11.54
N TRP A 309 -9.14 -9.18 -10.78
CA TRP A 309 -10.40 -9.66 -10.20
C TRP A 309 -10.95 -8.64 -9.19
N SER A 310 -10.11 -8.20 -8.24
CA SER A 310 -10.53 -7.20 -7.25
C SER A 310 -10.93 -5.85 -7.89
N LEU A 311 -10.34 -5.47 -9.03
CA LEU A 311 -10.78 -4.34 -9.85
C LEU A 311 -12.20 -4.56 -10.44
N GLY A 312 -12.54 -5.79 -10.84
CA GLY A 312 -13.88 -6.17 -11.28
C GLY A 312 -14.92 -6.14 -10.16
N VAL A 313 -14.53 -6.60 -8.95
CA VAL A 313 -15.36 -6.52 -7.73
C VAL A 313 -15.65 -5.05 -7.41
N LEU A 314 -14.62 -4.22 -7.41
CA LEU A 314 -14.70 -2.78 -7.16
C LEU A 314 -15.55 -2.05 -8.22
N ALA A 315 -15.45 -2.43 -9.50
CA ALA A 315 -16.26 -1.85 -10.58
C ALA A 315 -17.76 -2.18 -10.43
N TYR A 316 -18.09 -3.39 -9.95
CA TYR A 316 -19.46 -3.75 -9.61
C TYR A 316 -19.95 -2.95 -8.39
N GLU A 317 -19.19 -2.95 -7.29
CA GLU A 317 -19.60 -2.30 -6.03
C GLU A 317 -19.81 -0.79 -6.22
N PHE A 318 -18.96 -0.11 -6.99
CA PHE A 318 -19.15 1.31 -7.33
C PHE A 318 -20.48 1.59 -8.05
N LEU A 319 -21.02 0.64 -8.81
CA LEU A 319 -22.23 0.83 -9.64
C LEU A 319 -23.51 0.28 -9.00
N VAL A 320 -23.39 -0.70 -8.11
CA VAL A 320 -24.51 -1.39 -7.45
C VAL A 320 -24.68 -0.95 -6.00
N GLY A 321 -23.58 -0.62 -5.33
CA GLY A 321 -23.52 -0.18 -3.93
C GLY A 321 -23.05 -1.26 -2.94
N GLU A 322 -23.07 -2.53 -3.34
CA GLU A 322 -22.65 -3.69 -2.53
C GLU A 322 -21.79 -4.66 -3.37
N ALA A 323 -21.05 -5.56 -2.72
CA ALA A 323 -20.12 -6.43 -3.43
C ALA A 323 -20.84 -7.57 -4.19
N PRO A 324 -20.36 -7.98 -5.38
CA PRO A 324 -21.06 -8.92 -6.28
C PRO A 324 -21.35 -10.29 -5.67
N PHE A 325 -20.58 -10.73 -4.68
CA PHE A 325 -20.65 -12.06 -4.07
C PHE A 325 -21.07 -12.02 -2.58
N GLU A 326 -21.44 -10.85 -2.06
CA GLU A 326 -21.74 -10.66 -0.64
C GLU A 326 -22.90 -11.54 -0.17
N ASP A 327 -22.68 -12.25 0.93
CA ASP A 327 -23.56 -13.24 1.55
C ASP A 327 -22.95 -13.63 2.93
N THR A 328 -23.50 -14.66 3.56
CA THR A 328 -22.79 -15.47 4.55
C THR A 328 -21.47 -16.03 4.00
N MET A 329 -20.42 -16.08 4.84
CA MET A 329 -19.06 -16.50 4.48
C MET A 329 -18.97 -17.76 3.58
N ILE A 330 -19.75 -18.79 3.89
CA ILE A 330 -19.78 -20.06 3.16
C ILE A 330 -20.38 -19.89 1.75
N MET A 331 -21.45 -19.09 1.65
CA MET A 331 -22.07 -18.79 0.36
C MET A 331 -21.22 -17.82 -0.46
N THR A 332 -20.59 -16.80 0.14
CA THR A 332 -19.63 -15.92 -0.54
C THR A 332 -18.51 -16.73 -1.22
N GLN A 333 -17.90 -17.68 -0.50
CA GLN A 333 -16.88 -18.56 -1.08
C GLN A 333 -17.45 -19.44 -2.22
N ARG A 334 -18.66 -19.99 -2.06
CA ARG A 334 -19.35 -20.77 -3.12
C ARG A 334 -19.68 -19.92 -4.35
N ARG A 335 -20.05 -18.66 -4.16
CA ARG A 335 -20.42 -17.73 -5.23
C ARG A 335 -19.18 -17.25 -5.98
N ILE A 336 -18.11 -16.86 -5.28
CA ILE A 336 -16.81 -16.52 -5.90
C ILE A 336 -16.27 -17.70 -6.71
N THR A 337 -16.24 -18.92 -6.14
CA THR A 337 -15.69 -20.11 -6.83
C THR A 337 -16.50 -20.56 -8.05
N ARG A 338 -17.71 -20.01 -8.25
CA ARG A 338 -18.59 -20.20 -9.43
C ARG A 338 -18.75 -18.95 -10.32
N ALA A 339 -18.20 -17.80 -9.91
CA ALA A 339 -18.51 -16.47 -10.48
C ALA A 339 -20.02 -16.14 -10.51
N ASP A 340 -20.73 -16.57 -9.47
CA ASP A 340 -22.20 -16.46 -9.32
C ASP A 340 -22.63 -15.06 -8.86
N MET A 341 -22.71 -14.14 -9.83
CA MET A 341 -23.13 -12.75 -9.68
C MET A 341 -24.23 -12.35 -10.66
N THR A 342 -25.22 -11.59 -10.18
CA THR A 342 -26.30 -11.01 -11.00
C THR A 342 -26.08 -9.50 -11.12
N VAL A 343 -25.60 -9.04 -12.28
CA VAL A 343 -25.47 -7.60 -12.55
C VAL A 343 -26.85 -6.98 -12.85
N PRO A 344 -27.35 -6.03 -12.04
CA PRO A 344 -28.70 -5.45 -12.18
C PRO A 344 -28.99 -4.80 -13.54
N SER A 345 -30.27 -4.64 -13.87
CA SER A 345 -30.75 -4.04 -15.13
C SER A 345 -30.46 -2.55 -15.26
N PHE A 346 -30.19 -1.84 -14.15
CA PHE A 346 -29.83 -0.41 -14.17
C PHE A 346 -28.36 -0.14 -14.53
N VAL A 347 -27.52 -1.18 -14.61
CA VAL A 347 -26.11 -1.08 -15.02
C VAL A 347 -26.05 -1.17 -16.55
N SER A 348 -25.34 -0.26 -17.22
CA SER A 348 -25.30 -0.26 -18.68
C SER A 348 -24.73 -1.56 -19.27
N PRO A 349 -25.11 -1.93 -20.50
CA PRO A 349 -24.52 -3.07 -21.19
C PRO A 349 -22.99 -2.99 -21.27
N GLU A 350 -22.43 -1.80 -21.47
CA GLU A 350 -20.97 -1.63 -21.58
C GLU A 350 -20.26 -1.75 -20.22
N ALA A 351 -20.86 -1.26 -19.12
CA ALA A 351 -20.34 -1.52 -17.77
C ALA A 351 -20.38 -3.02 -17.43
N LYS A 352 -21.50 -3.67 -17.77
CA LYS A 352 -21.76 -5.10 -17.54
C LYS A 352 -20.79 -5.99 -18.34
N ASP A 353 -20.37 -5.57 -19.53
CA ASP A 353 -19.30 -6.22 -20.31
C ASP A 353 -17.94 -6.14 -19.58
N LEU A 354 -17.52 -4.95 -19.13
CA LEU A 354 -16.25 -4.78 -18.42
C LEU A 354 -16.19 -5.62 -17.14
N ILE A 355 -17.25 -5.59 -16.32
CA ILE A 355 -17.36 -6.37 -15.09
C ILE A 355 -17.22 -7.87 -15.40
N LYS A 356 -17.94 -8.38 -16.41
CA LYS A 356 -17.86 -9.79 -16.83
C LYS A 356 -16.48 -10.19 -17.37
N ARG A 357 -15.75 -9.28 -17.99
CA ARG A 357 -14.41 -9.54 -18.57
C ARG A 357 -13.29 -9.44 -17.53
N LEU A 358 -13.52 -8.80 -16.38
CA LEU A 358 -12.64 -8.81 -15.22
C LEU A 358 -12.93 -10.01 -14.29
N LEU A 359 -14.20 -10.30 -14.01
CA LEU A 359 -14.65 -11.38 -13.10
C LEU A 359 -14.75 -12.74 -13.79
N VAL A 360 -13.66 -13.13 -14.47
CA VAL A 360 -13.52 -14.45 -15.13
C VAL A 360 -12.84 -15.44 -14.17
N LEU A 361 -13.39 -16.66 -14.08
CA LEU A 361 -12.86 -17.74 -13.21
C LEU A 361 -11.43 -18.15 -13.57
N ASP A 362 -11.09 -18.10 -14.85
CA ASP A 362 -9.76 -18.34 -15.40
C ASP A 362 -8.95 -17.02 -15.38
N PRO A 363 -7.84 -16.94 -14.61
CA PRO A 363 -7.05 -15.71 -14.48
C PRO A 363 -6.42 -15.21 -15.79
N GLU A 364 -6.12 -16.12 -16.72
CA GLU A 364 -5.49 -15.75 -17.99
C GLU A 364 -6.50 -15.24 -19.03
N LYS A 365 -7.78 -15.55 -18.85
CA LYS A 365 -8.88 -15.00 -19.66
C LYS A 365 -9.42 -13.65 -19.16
N ARG A 366 -8.90 -13.09 -18.06
CA ARG A 366 -9.25 -11.76 -17.56
C ARG A 366 -8.68 -10.67 -18.47
N ILE A 367 -9.48 -9.64 -18.77
CA ILE A 367 -9.06 -8.51 -19.61
C ILE A 367 -7.83 -7.79 -19.00
N PRO A 368 -6.71 -7.64 -19.74
CA PRO A 368 -5.51 -6.99 -19.22
C PRO A 368 -5.72 -5.47 -19.07
N LEU A 369 -4.97 -4.86 -18.15
CA LEU A 369 -5.17 -3.45 -17.74
C LEU A 369 -5.05 -2.44 -18.90
N ASP A 370 -4.22 -2.72 -19.90
CA ASP A 370 -4.15 -1.94 -21.14
C ASP A 370 -5.48 -1.90 -21.90
N GLN A 371 -6.20 -3.03 -21.93
CA GLN A 371 -7.49 -3.16 -22.60
C GLN A 371 -8.65 -2.68 -21.70
N VAL A 372 -8.47 -2.63 -20.38
CA VAL A 372 -9.39 -1.94 -19.45
C VAL A 372 -9.43 -0.45 -19.75
N LEU A 373 -8.26 0.19 -19.89
CA LEU A 373 -8.16 1.63 -20.19
C LEU A 373 -8.77 2.00 -21.56
N LEU A 374 -8.71 1.07 -22.53
CA LEU A 374 -9.30 1.23 -23.86
C LEU A 374 -10.77 0.75 -23.95
N HIS A 375 -11.35 0.25 -22.85
CA HIS A 375 -12.68 -0.36 -22.89
C HIS A 375 -13.76 0.67 -23.28
N PRO A 376 -14.75 0.33 -24.15
CA PRO A 376 -15.76 1.27 -24.61
C PRO A 376 -16.47 2.04 -23.49
N TRP A 377 -16.73 1.39 -22.35
CA TRP A 377 -17.35 2.05 -21.19
C TRP A 377 -16.45 3.11 -20.56
N ILE A 378 -15.15 2.82 -20.38
CA ILE A 378 -14.16 3.74 -19.85
C ILE A 378 -13.97 4.92 -20.82
N MET A 379 -13.79 4.66 -22.11
CA MET A 379 -13.63 5.69 -23.14
C MET A 379 -14.87 6.59 -23.27
N LYS A 380 -16.08 6.01 -23.26
CA LYS A 380 -17.37 6.72 -23.30
C LYS A 380 -17.51 7.76 -22.19
N HIS A 381 -17.05 7.43 -20.99
CA HIS A 381 -17.23 8.24 -19.79
C HIS A 381 -16.04 9.14 -19.44
N CYS A 382 -14.80 8.68 -19.57
CA CYS A 382 -13.62 9.48 -19.22
C CYS A 382 -13.38 10.62 -20.22
N VAL A 383 -13.45 10.35 -21.53
CA VAL A 383 -13.23 11.37 -22.60
C VAL A 383 -14.35 12.42 -22.63
N LYS A 384 -15.54 12.10 -22.09
CA LYS A 384 -16.65 13.05 -21.93
C LYS A 384 -16.71 13.70 -20.54
N GLY A 385 -16.12 13.06 -19.53
CA GLY A 385 -16.18 13.47 -18.13
C GLY A 385 -15.57 14.84 -17.86
N GLU A 386 -14.46 15.17 -18.52
CA GLU A 386 -13.83 16.50 -18.44
C GLU A 386 -14.79 17.63 -18.86
N ARG A 387 -15.68 17.37 -19.83
CA ARG A 387 -16.70 18.34 -20.29
C ARG A 387 -17.92 18.40 -19.36
N ALA A 388 -18.13 17.38 -18.52
CA ALA A 388 -19.22 17.33 -17.54
C ALA A 388 -18.82 18.02 -16.22
N THR A 389 -17.64 17.70 -15.68
CA THR A 389 -17.13 18.34 -14.45
C THR A 389 -16.88 19.85 -14.63
N GLN A 390 -16.47 20.28 -15.84
CA GLN A 390 -16.42 21.70 -16.23
C GLN A 390 -17.80 22.39 -16.33
N ARG A 391 -18.92 21.65 -16.37
CA ARG A 391 -20.28 22.22 -16.33
C ARG A 391 -20.81 22.32 -14.90
N GLU A 392 -20.59 21.31 -14.08
CA GLU A 392 -21.01 21.30 -12.66
C GLU A 392 -20.23 22.32 -11.81
N SER A 393 -18.92 22.49 -12.08
CA SER A 393 -18.11 23.56 -11.47
C SER A 393 -18.52 24.98 -11.91
N LYS A 394 -19.08 25.14 -13.11
CA LYS A 394 -19.62 26.43 -13.58
C LYS A 394 -21.00 26.72 -13.01
N SER A 395 -21.91 25.74 -12.93
CA SER A 395 -23.26 25.95 -12.40
C SER A 395 -23.27 26.25 -10.90
N SER A 396 -22.33 25.67 -10.14
CA SER A 396 -22.14 25.98 -8.72
C SER A 396 -21.54 27.39 -8.48
N GLY A 397 -20.64 27.86 -9.35
CA GLY A 397 -20.06 29.20 -9.27
C GLY A 397 -21.01 30.36 -9.62
N SER A 398 -22.13 30.09 -10.31
CA SER A 398 -23.06 31.14 -10.77
C SER A 398 -24.15 31.55 -9.78
N LYS A 399 -24.22 30.95 -8.58
CA LYS A 399 -25.29 31.25 -7.59
C LYS A 399 -24.90 32.24 -6.48
N SER A 400 -23.63 32.62 -6.34
CA SER A 400 -23.13 33.45 -5.23
C SER A 400 -23.00 34.95 -5.58
N SER A 401 -23.89 35.49 -6.42
CA SER A 401 -23.71 36.85 -7.00
C SER A 401 -24.98 37.70 -7.11
N LEU A 402 -26.10 37.27 -6.48
CA LEU A 402 -27.41 37.94 -6.64
C LEU A 402 -28.18 38.21 -5.34
N GLU A 403 -27.65 37.86 -4.17
CA GLU A 403 -28.20 38.26 -2.87
C GLU A 403 -27.31 39.36 -2.28
N GLY A 404 -27.69 40.62 -2.47
CA GLY A 404 -26.86 41.75 -2.07
C GLY A 404 -27.30 43.13 -2.58
N ARG A 405 -28.62 43.38 -2.70
CA ARG A 405 -29.21 44.69 -2.96
C ARG A 405 -30.72 44.68 -2.70
N GLU A 406 -31.10 45.04 -1.48
CA GLU A 406 -32.11 46.05 -1.12
C GLU A 406 -31.96 46.39 0.37
#